data_AF-A0A6V7J208-F1
#
_entry.id   AF-A0A6V7J208-F1
#
_cell.length_a   1.000
_cell.length_b   1.000
_cell.length_c   1.000
_cell.angle_alpha   90.00
_cell.angle_beta   90.00
_cell.angle_gamma   90.00
#
_symmetry.space_group_name_H-M   'P 1'
#
loop_
_entity.id
_entity.type
_entity.pdbx_description
1 polymer ?
#
loop_
_entity_poly.entity_id
_entity_poly.type
_entity_poly.pdbx_seq_one_letter_code
_entity_poly.pdbx_strand_id
1 'polypeptide(L)'
;VDNDGTYAATVNWNYKGGYRIDFWGQGNDLSTLPRRAARAYYRTKIHETGWSIVEIETSPNYPDTVQAYAAGLLEGSLTWQLIHQHWRNTIATPCEGREEICDDIRDKLKDNAAKTRSKADSLAGEDPFWHM
;
A
#
# COMPACT_ATOMS: atom_id res chain seq x y z
N VAL A 1 11.17 -3.85 24.60
CA VAL A 1 10.45 -2.65 25.09
C VAL A 1 9.00 -2.95 24.81
N ASP A 2 8.23 -3.35 25.81
CA ASP A 2 6.88 -3.85 25.53
C ASP A 2 5.93 -2.68 25.27
N ASN A 3 5.18 -2.76 24.17
CA ASN A 3 4.07 -1.85 23.82
C ASN A 3 4.50 -0.38 23.54
N ASP A 4 5.43 -0.17 22.61
CA ASP A 4 5.94 1.16 22.22
C ASP A 4 5.00 1.97 21.28
N GLY A 5 3.90 1.34 20.86
CA GLY A 5 2.92 1.87 19.91
C GLY A 5 3.31 1.70 18.44
N THR A 6 4.45 1.05 18.15
CA THR A 6 4.97 0.91 16.78
C THR A 6 4.73 -0.50 16.27
N TYR A 7 3.78 -0.65 15.35
CA TYR A 7 3.52 -1.92 14.68
C TYR A 7 4.49 -2.11 13.51
N ALA A 8 5.14 -3.27 13.46
CA ALA A 8 6.06 -3.60 12.38
C ALA A 8 5.56 -4.79 11.55
N ALA A 9 5.79 -4.73 10.24
CA ALA A 9 5.51 -5.81 9.29
C ALA A 9 6.59 -5.89 8.21
N THR A 10 6.81 -7.08 7.66
CA THR A 10 7.72 -7.29 6.53
C THR A 10 7.04 -8.11 5.44
N VAL A 11 7.43 -7.91 4.18
CA VAL A 11 6.95 -8.68 3.03
C VAL A 11 8.08 -9.53 2.50
N ASN A 12 7.89 -10.84 2.51
CA ASN A 12 8.71 -11.78 1.77
C ASN A 12 8.15 -11.98 0.37
N TRP A 13 9.03 -12.16 -0.62
CA TRP A 13 8.63 -12.50 -1.99
C TRP A 13 9.54 -13.58 -2.57
N ASN A 14 8.94 -14.53 -3.29
CA ASN A 14 9.68 -15.42 -4.17
C ASN A 14 8.82 -15.83 -5.38
N TYR A 15 9.48 -16.23 -6.47
CA TYR A 15 8.82 -16.54 -7.75
C TYR A 15 7.83 -17.72 -7.72
N LYS A 16 7.93 -18.64 -6.74
CA LYS A 16 7.00 -19.79 -6.61
C LYS A 16 5.83 -19.52 -5.68
N GLY A 17 6.08 -18.78 -4.60
CA GLY A 17 5.16 -18.59 -3.47
C GLY A 17 4.51 -17.20 -3.42
N GLY A 18 4.90 -16.28 -4.31
CA GLY A 18 4.36 -14.93 -4.34
C GLY A 18 4.74 -14.11 -3.11
N TYR A 19 3.85 -13.21 -2.70
CA TYR A 19 4.03 -12.30 -1.56
C TYR A 19 3.47 -12.91 -0.28
N ARG A 20 4.22 -12.76 0.82
CA ARG A 20 3.76 -13.14 2.17
C ARG A 20 4.11 -12.04 3.15
N ILE A 21 3.12 -11.59 3.93
CA ILE A 21 3.30 -10.62 5.01
C ILE A 21 3.60 -11.37 6.31
N ASP A 22 4.67 -10.96 7.00
CA ASP A 22 4.97 -11.37 8.37
C ASP A 22 4.71 -10.16 9.29
N PHE A 23 3.74 -10.29 10.20
CA PHE A 23 3.42 -9.26 11.19
C PHE A 23 4.21 -9.50 12.47
N TRP A 24 4.99 -8.50 12.89
CA TRP A 24 5.89 -8.59 14.05
C TRP A 24 5.27 -7.97 15.31
N GLY A 25 4.12 -7.30 15.20
CA GLY A 25 3.47 -6.62 16.33
C GLY A 25 4.28 -5.42 16.80
N GLN A 26 4.24 -5.15 18.12
CA GLN A 26 4.90 -4.00 18.75
C GLN A 26 6.15 -4.38 19.55
N GLY A 27 6.94 -3.38 19.93
CA GLY A 27 8.06 -3.57 20.85
C GLY A 27 9.29 -4.24 20.25
N ASN A 28 9.38 -4.23 18.92
CA ASN A 28 10.48 -4.80 18.16
C ASN A 28 11.71 -3.89 18.19
N ASP A 29 12.91 -4.48 18.17
CA ASP A 29 14.12 -3.74 17.80
C ASP A 29 14.14 -3.54 16.28
N LEU A 30 13.75 -2.34 15.84
CA LEU A 30 13.61 -1.98 14.42
C LEU A 30 14.92 -2.14 13.63
N SER A 31 16.08 -2.10 14.31
CA SER A 31 17.38 -2.31 13.66
C SER A 31 17.59 -3.76 13.23
N THR A 32 16.91 -4.70 13.88
CA THR A 32 17.07 -6.15 13.66
C THR A 32 16.08 -6.72 12.66
N LEU A 33 15.01 -6.00 12.34
CA LEU A 33 13.97 -6.49 11.44
C LEU A 33 14.47 -6.53 9.98
N PRO A 34 14.40 -7.71 9.31
CA PRO A 34 14.92 -7.86 7.97
C PRO A 34 14.08 -7.06 6.98
N ARG A 35 14.74 -6.39 6.03
CA ARG A 35 14.04 -5.63 4.98
C ARG A 35 13.23 -6.51 4.03
N ARG A 36 13.66 -7.76 3.79
CA ARG A 36 13.06 -8.68 2.79
C ARG A 36 12.77 -7.94 1.47
N ALA A 37 11.58 -8.07 0.86
CA ALA A 37 11.17 -7.25 -0.28
C ALA A 37 10.79 -5.82 0.17
N ALA A 38 10.10 -5.70 1.30
CA ALA A 38 9.86 -4.45 2.00
C ALA A 38 9.65 -4.68 3.50
N ARG A 39 9.92 -3.67 4.31
CA ARG A 39 9.53 -3.58 5.72
C ARG A 39 8.83 -2.27 6.00
N ALA A 40 7.96 -2.25 7.00
CA ALA A 40 7.23 -1.06 7.37
C ALA A 40 7.01 -0.96 8.87
N TYR A 41 6.91 0.29 9.32
CA TYR A 41 6.62 0.68 10.68
C TYR A 41 5.43 1.63 10.69
N TYR A 42 4.42 1.30 11.49
CA TYR A 42 3.23 2.11 11.64
C TYR A 42 3.04 2.49 13.10
N ARG A 43 2.86 3.78 13.34
CA ARG A 43 2.58 4.32 14.67
C ARG A 43 1.48 5.36 14.56
N THR A 44 0.37 5.11 15.24
CA THR A 44 -0.68 6.12 15.37
C THR A 44 -0.55 6.87 16.68
N LYS A 45 -0.58 8.20 16.57
CA LYS A 45 -0.74 9.14 17.69
C LYS A 45 -1.83 10.15 17.36
N ILE A 46 -2.84 9.73 16.60
CA ILE A 46 -3.83 10.65 16.03
C ILE A 46 -4.59 11.40 17.12
N HIS A 47 -4.78 10.79 18.30
CA HIS A 47 -5.43 11.42 19.44
C HIS A 47 -4.51 12.35 20.23
N GLU A 48 -3.18 12.17 20.18
CA GLU A 48 -2.23 13.03 20.90
C GLU A 48 -1.67 14.17 20.04
N THR A 49 -1.37 13.89 18.77
CA THR A 49 -0.69 14.84 17.86
C THR A 49 -1.50 15.20 16.62
N GLY A 50 -2.62 14.50 16.36
CA GLY A 50 -3.35 14.61 15.10
C GLY A 50 -2.74 13.81 13.95
N TRP A 51 -1.63 13.10 14.17
CA TRP A 51 -0.90 12.40 13.10
C TRP A 51 -0.78 10.90 13.37
N SER A 52 -0.87 10.13 12.28
CA SER A 52 -0.36 8.76 12.22
C SER A 52 0.77 8.72 11.22
N ILE A 53 1.83 7.98 11.55
CA ILE A 53 3.05 7.90 10.77
C ILE A 53 3.20 6.47 10.27
N VAL A 54 3.43 6.33 8.97
CA VAL A 54 3.86 5.07 8.36
C VAL A 54 5.19 5.33 7.66
N GLU A 55 6.16 4.47 7.93
CA GLU A 55 7.46 4.45 7.25
C GLU A 55 7.58 3.12 6.54
N ILE A 56 7.93 3.14 5.25
CA ILE A 56 8.08 1.94 4.43
C ILE A 56 9.42 2.00 3.75
N GLU A 57 10.15 0.89 3.82
CA GLU A 57 11.48 0.76 3.21
C GLU A 57 11.51 -0.49 2.33
N THR A 58 11.78 -0.31 1.04
CA THR A 58 11.92 -1.39 0.07
C THR A 58 13.38 -1.80 -0.12
N SER A 59 13.58 -3.03 -0.58
CA SER A 59 14.91 -3.59 -0.78
C SER A 59 15.35 -3.51 -2.25
N PRO A 60 16.53 -2.93 -2.54
CA PRO A 60 17.06 -2.85 -3.90
C PRO A 60 17.45 -4.22 -4.47
N ASN A 61 17.44 -5.28 -3.65
CA ASN A 61 17.76 -6.64 -4.08
C ASN A 61 16.59 -7.34 -4.81
N TYR A 62 15.45 -6.65 -4.97
CA TYR A 62 14.26 -7.16 -5.64
C TYR A 62 13.90 -6.28 -6.84
N PRO A 63 13.24 -6.83 -7.88
CA PRO A 63 12.70 -6.01 -8.96
C PRO A 63 11.82 -4.88 -8.41
N ASP A 64 11.90 -3.69 -9.00
CA ASP A 64 11.09 -2.53 -8.61
C ASP A 64 9.58 -2.80 -8.60
N THR A 65 9.07 -3.58 -9.54
CA THR A 65 7.67 -4.06 -9.55
C THR A 65 7.33 -4.85 -8.27
N VAL A 66 8.28 -5.65 -7.78
CA VAL A 66 8.14 -6.37 -6.50
C VAL A 66 8.21 -5.40 -5.33
N GLN A 67 9.11 -4.43 -5.37
CA GLN A 67 9.25 -3.39 -4.34
C GLN A 67 7.98 -2.56 -4.21
N ALA A 68 7.46 -2.03 -5.32
CA ALA A 68 6.26 -1.20 -5.37
C ALA A 68 5.02 -1.95 -4.85
N TYR A 69 4.83 -3.21 -5.29
CA TYR A 69 3.72 -4.03 -4.80
C TYR A 69 3.86 -4.36 -3.31
N ALA A 70 5.07 -4.70 -2.85
CA ALA A 70 5.35 -4.99 -1.45
C ALA A 70 5.12 -3.76 -0.55
N ALA A 71 5.48 -2.56 -1.02
CA ALA A 71 5.21 -1.32 -0.30
C ALA A 71 3.69 -1.09 -0.12
N GLY A 72 2.91 -1.22 -1.19
CA GLY A 72 1.45 -1.09 -1.13
C GLY A 72 0.77 -2.12 -0.22
N LEU A 73 1.26 -3.38 -0.22
CA LEU A 73 0.77 -4.41 0.71
C LEU A 73 0.99 -4.01 2.18
N LEU A 74 2.15 -3.46 2.51
CA LEU A 74 2.47 -3.03 3.87
C LEU A 74 1.65 -1.82 4.30
N GLU A 75 1.52 -0.82 3.42
CA GLU A 75 0.68 0.35 3.67
C GLU A 75 -0.76 -0.08 3.96
N GLY A 76 -1.37 -0.85 3.06
CA GLY A 76 -2.76 -1.28 3.17
C GLY A 76 -3.00 -2.16 4.40
N SER A 77 -2.08 -3.06 4.72
CA SER A 77 -2.23 -3.97 5.86
C SER A 77 -2.07 -3.29 7.21
N LEU A 78 -1.09 -2.39 7.37
CA LEU A 78 -0.84 -1.70 8.63
C LEU A 78 -1.84 -0.56 8.89
N THR A 79 -2.34 0.09 7.83
CA THR A 79 -3.20 1.28 7.95
C THR A 79 -4.67 1.02 7.64
N TRP A 80 -5.10 -0.25 7.53
CA TRP A 80 -6.45 -0.63 7.08
C TRP A 80 -7.59 0.08 7.83
N GLN A 81 -7.45 0.30 9.14
CA GLN A 81 -8.46 0.99 9.95
C GLN A 81 -8.60 2.46 9.53
N LEU A 82 -7.47 3.15 9.30
CA LEU A 82 -7.47 4.54 8.84
C LEU A 82 -7.97 4.65 7.41
N ILE A 83 -7.62 3.71 6.52
CA ILE A 83 -8.17 3.65 5.16
C ILE A 83 -9.70 3.52 5.22
N HIS A 84 -10.21 2.60 6.04
CA HIS A 84 -11.65 2.40 6.21
C HIS A 84 -12.34 3.67 6.75
N GLN A 85 -11.80 4.27 7.81
CA GLN A 85 -12.35 5.50 8.40
C GLN A 85 -12.30 6.68 7.42
N HIS A 86 -11.18 6.84 6.71
CA HIS A 86 -11.03 7.89 5.71
C HIS A 86 -12.07 7.75 4.60
N TRP A 87 -12.22 6.54 4.03
CA TRP A 87 -13.24 6.25 3.03
C TRP A 87 -14.66 6.59 3.52
N ARG A 88 -15.00 6.16 4.74
CA ARG A 88 -16.31 6.44 5.36
C ARG A 88 -16.58 7.93 5.54
N ASN A 89 -15.54 8.70 5.88
CA ASN A 89 -15.68 10.11 6.19
C ASN A 89 -15.66 11.01 4.95
N THR A 90 -15.06 10.56 3.84
CA THR A 90 -14.85 11.42 2.67
C THR A 90 -15.70 11.04 1.46
N ILE A 91 -15.76 9.75 1.10
CA ILE A 91 -16.28 9.33 -0.20
C ILE A 91 -17.30 8.18 -0.14
N ALA A 92 -17.84 7.87 1.04
CA ALA A 92 -18.84 6.81 1.17
C ALA A 92 -20.24 7.19 0.65
N THR A 93 -20.64 8.45 0.77
CA THR A 93 -22.00 8.95 0.43
C THR A 93 -22.15 9.76 -0.86
N PRO A 94 -21.11 10.28 -1.56
CA PRO A 94 -21.30 11.17 -2.72
C PRO A 94 -22.16 10.64 -3.87
N CYS A 95 -22.35 9.32 -3.95
CA CYS A 95 -23.15 8.68 -5.01
C CYS A 95 -24.63 8.48 -4.63
N GLU A 96 -25.02 8.72 -3.38
CA GLU A 96 -26.43 8.62 -2.97
C GLU A 96 -27.28 9.65 -3.73
N GLY A 97 -28.24 9.17 -4.53
CA GLY A 97 -29.07 10.02 -5.39
C GLY A 97 -28.36 10.56 -6.63
N ARG A 98 -27.17 10.02 -6.97
CA ARG A 98 -26.37 10.37 -8.16
C ARG A 98 -25.80 9.11 -8.85
N GLU A 99 -26.53 8.00 -8.76
CA GLU A 99 -26.07 6.69 -9.16
C GLU A 99 -25.67 6.66 -10.64
N GLU A 100 -26.47 7.26 -11.53
CA GLU A 100 -26.19 7.31 -12.98
C GLU A 100 -24.86 8.03 -13.29
N ILE A 101 -24.61 9.18 -12.65
CA ILE A 101 -23.36 9.94 -12.83
C ILE A 101 -22.18 9.14 -12.26
N CYS A 102 -22.35 8.52 -11.10
CA CYS A 102 -21.30 7.71 -10.49
C CYS A 102 -20.98 6.46 -11.31
N ASP A 103 -21.97 5.83 -11.93
CA ASP A 103 -21.77 4.68 -12.81
C ASP A 103 -20.98 5.09 -14.06
N ASP A 104 -21.32 6.21 -14.69
CA ASP A 104 -20.57 6.76 -15.83
C ASP A 104 -19.12 7.12 -15.46
N ILE A 105 -18.89 7.75 -14.30
CA ILE A 105 -17.54 8.02 -13.79
C ILE A 105 -16.77 6.71 -13.57
N ARG A 106 -17.40 5.72 -12.92
CA ARG A 106 -16.77 4.44 -12.62
C ARG A 106 -16.37 3.71 -13.90
N ASP A 107 -17.21 3.74 -14.92
CA ASP A 107 -16.92 3.08 -16.19
C ASP A 107 -15.77 3.80 -16.93
N LYS A 108 -15.76 5.13 -16.95
CA LYS A 108 -14.62 5.90 -17.48
C LYS A 108 -13.32 5.63 -16.75
N LEU A 109 -13.35 5.51 -15.41
CA LEU A 109 -12.17 5.18 -14.62
C LEU A 109 -11.67 3.75 -14.90
N LYS A 110 -12.56 2.78 -15.03
CA LYS A 110 -12.23 1.40 -15.40
C LYS A 110 -11.59 1.33 -16.79
N ASP A 111 -12.19 1.99 -17.77
CA ASP A 111 -11.68 2.03 -19.14
C ASP A 111 -10.29 2.69 -19.21
N ASN A 112 -10.12 3.81 -18.50
CA ASN A 112 -8.83 4.49 -18.43
C ASN A 112 -7.78 3.59 -17.77
N ALA A 113 -8.09 2.96 -16.63
CA ALA A 113 -7.18 2.06 -15.95
C ALA A 113 -6.78 0.85 -16.83
N ALA A 114 -7.73 0.27 -17.57
CA ALA A 114 -7.46 -0.83 -18.50
C ALA A 114 -6.54 -0.39 -19.65
N LYS A 115 -6.78 0.79 -20.24
CA LYS A 115 -5.94 1.35 -21.31
C LYS A 115 -4.53 1.67 -20.81
N THR A 116 -4.41 2.30 -19.64
CA THR A 116 -3.12 2.61 -19.01
C THR A 116 -2.35 1.33 -18.73
N ARG A 117 -3.00 0.31 -18.16
CA ARG A 117 -2.37 -0.99 -17.91
C ARG A 117 -1.88 -1.65 -19.19
N SER A 118 -2.73 -1.69 -20.23
CA SER A 118 -2.33 -2.26 -21.52
C SER A 118 -1.14 -1.53 -22.14
N LYS A 119 -1.06 -0.20 -21.99
CA LYS A 119 0.08 0.59 -22.46
C LYS A 119 1.34 0.28 -21.67
N ALA A 120 1.26 0.26 -20.34
CA ALA A 120 2.36 -0.11 -19.46
C ALA A 120 2.89 -1.51 -19.80
N ASP A 121 2.01 -2.51 -19.91
CA ASP A 121 2.41 -3.89 -20.26
C ASP A 121 3.12 -3.97 -21.62
N SER A 122 2.72 -3.14 -22.59
CA SER A 122 3.32 -3.14 -23.93
C SER A 122 4.60 -2.31 -24.08
N LEU A 123 4.80 -1.29 -23.24
CA LEU A 123 5.85 -0.28 -23.43
C LEU A 123 6.85 -0.21 -22.26
N ALA A 124 6.58 -0.83 -21.11
CA ALA A 124 7.46 -0.75 -19.94
C ALA A 124 8.90 -1.25 -20.20
N GLY A 125 9.09 -2.16 -21.16
CA GLY A 125 10.43 -2.63 -21.54
C GLY A 125 11.23 -1.66 -22.41
N GLU A 126 10.58 -0.67 -23.03
CA GLU A 126 11.17 0.21 -24.04
C GLU A 126 11.15 1.70 -23.65
N ASP A 127 10.13 2.12 -22.91
CA ASP A 127 9.91 3.50 -22.51
C ASP A 127 9.89 3.62 -20.97
N PRO A 128 10.89 4.29 -20.36
CA PRO A 128 10.93 4.52 -18.92
C PRO A 128 9.68 5.20 -18.36
N PHE A 129 8.96 6.00 -19.16
CA PHE A 129 7.70 6.61 -18.74
C PHE A 129 6.63 5.56 -18.42
N TRP A 130 6.56 4.48 -19.22
CA TRP A 130 5.58 3.41 -19.04
C TRP A 130 6.01 2.33 -18.06
N HIS A 131 7.27 2.37 -17.61
CA HIS A 131 7.80 1.54 -16.53
C HIS A 131 7.52 2.12 -15.14
N MET A 132 7.51 3.46 -15.03
CA MET A 132 7.15 4.20 -13.81
C MET A 132 5.66 4.11 -13.50
#